data_AF-A0A2N9M2M5-F1
#
_entry.id   AF-A0A2N9M2M5-F1
#
_cell.length_a   1.000
_cell.length_b   1.000
_cell.length_c   1.000
_cell.angle_alpha   90.00
_cell.angle_beta   90.00
_cell.angle_gamma   90.00
#
_symmetry.space_group_name_H-M   'P 1'
#
loop_
_entity.id
_entity.type
_entity.pdbx_description
1 polymer ?
#
loop_
_entity_poly.entity_id
_entity_poly.type
_entity_poly.pdbx_seq_one_letter_code
_entity_poly.pdbx_strand_id
1 'polypeptide(L)'
;MVWDVLRDLESSPLDEKHKALFRLVDRINKGSARLQPEDMQPARAAGWTDEAIYFAITVCALFNFYNRWIDASGVHAMSDEAHREGGKRIATQGYGGS
;
A
#
# COMPACT_ATOMS: atom_id res chain seq x y z
N MET A 1 4.30 13.17 9.08
CA MET A 1 4.35 11.72 9.35
C MET A 1 4.08 10.89 8.10
N VAL A 2 2.86 10.82 7.55
CA VAL A 2 2.60 10.08 6.28
C VAL A 2 3.21 10.79 5.06
N TRP A 3 3.08 12.12 5.01
CA TRP A 3 3.62 12.94 3.91
C TRP A 3 5.13 12.84 3.74
N ASP A 4 5.87 12.61 4.82
CA ASP A 4 7.33 12.49 4.77
C ASP A 4 7.72 11.18 4.09
N VAL A 5 7.03 10.09 4.39
CA VAL A 5 7.21 8.77 3.75
C VAL A 5 6.89 8.84 2.25
N LEU A 6 5.85 9.58 1.87
CA LEU A 6 5.45 9.76 0.47
C LEU A 6 6.46 10.61 -0.32
N ARG A 7 7.15 11.54 0.34
CA ARG A 7 8.13 12.43 -0.30
C ARG A 7 9.50 11.77 -0.40
N ASP A 8 9.98 11.21 0.71
CA ASP A 8 11.26 10.54 0.81
C ASP A 8 11.21 9.51 1.94
N LEU A 9 11.07 8.24 1.54
CA LEU A 9 11.05 7.11 2.46
C LEU A 9 12.34 7.05 3.31
N GLU A 10 13.50 7.35 2.72
CA GLU A 10 14.80 7.17 3.36
C GLU A 10 15.04 8.22 4.45
N SER A 11 14.63 9.47 4.22
CA SER A 11 14.71 10.53 5.21
C SER A 11 13.55 10.54 6.23
N SER A 12 12.56 9.65 6.07
CA SER A 12 11.39 9.59 6.95
C SER A 12 11.74 9.10 8.37
N PRO A 13 10.93 9.45 9.40
CA PRO A 13 11.16 9.04 10.79
C PRO A 13 10.81 7.56 11.07
N LEU A 14 10.50 6.77 10.04
CA LEU A 14 10.25 5.34 10.19
C LEU A 14 11.52 4.59 10.60
N ASP A 15 11.36 3.52 11.36
CA ASP A 15 12.45 2.59 11.62
C ASP A 15 12.84 1.80 10.36
N GLU A 16 14.01 1.16 10.39
CA GLU A 16 14.48 0.37 9.25
C GLU A 16 13.58 -0.84 8.95
N LYS A 17 12.87 -1.36 9.95
CA LYS A 17 11.92 -2.45 9.74
C LYS A 17 10.81 -2.02 8.78
N HIS A 18 10.18 -0.88 9.02
CA HIS A 18 9.13 -0.38 8.13
C HIS A 18 9.70 0.09 6.78
N LYS A 19 10.87 0.75 6.76
CA LYS A 19 11.52 1.15 5.50
C LYS A 19 11.82 -0.06 4.60
N ALA A 20 12.34 -1.16 5.16
CA ALA A 20 12.60 -2.39 4.40
C ALA A 20 11.33 -2.96 3.74
N LEU A 21 10.20 -2.94 4.46
CA LEU A 21 8.91 -3.37 3.90
C LEU A 21 8.45 -2.44 2.77
N PHE A 22 8.54 -1.12 2.94
CA PHE A 22 8.13 -0.17 1.92
C PHE A 22 9.01 -0.21 0.67
N ARG A 23 10.32 -0.46 0.79
CA ARG A 23 11.21 -0.72 -0.37
C ARG A 23 10.76 -1.95 -1.16
N LEU A 24 10.30 -3.01 -0.48
CA LEU A 24 9.72 -4.18 -1.16
C LEU A 24 8.41 -3.82 -1.89
N VAL A 25 7.50 -3.10 -1.22
CA VAL A 25 6.24 -2.63 -1.82
C VAL A 25 6.47 -1.75 -3.04
N ASP A 26 7.46 -0.85 -3.01
CA ASP A 26 7.86 -0.03 -4.16
C ASP A 26 8.34 -0.88 -5.35
N ARG A 27 9.15 -1.91 -5.09
CA ARG A 27 9.56 -2.87 -6.14
C ARG A 27 8.38 -3.63 -6.73
N ILE A 28 7.44 -4.10 -5.90
CA ILE A 28 6.21 -4.77 -6.35
C ILE A 28 5.40 -3.84 -7.27
N ASN A 29 5.21 -2.59 -6.86
CA ASN A 29 4.48 -1.60 -7.66
C ASN A 29 5.15 -1.29 -9.00
N LYS A 30 6.47 -1.17 -9.04
CA LYS A 30 7.22 -0.83 -10.26
C LYS A 30 7.40 -2.00 -11.23
N GLY A 31 7.37 -3.24 -10.75
CA GLY A 31 7.66 -4.38 -11.63
C GLY A 31 7.58 -5.75 -10.95
N SER A 32 6.41 -6.12 -10.47
CA SER A 32 6.17 -7.44 -9.86
C SER A 32 6.61 -8.63 -10.72
N ALA A 33 6.51 -8.52 -12.05
CA ALA A 33 6.92 -9.57 -12.99
C ALA A 33 8.43 -9.91 -12.96
N ARG A 34 9.25 -9.03 -12.37
CA ARG A 34 10.70 -9.22 -12.25
C ARG A 34 11.15 -9.66 -10.87
N LEU A 35 10.23 -9.72 -9.90
CA LEU A 35 10.56 -10.10 -8.53
C LEU A 35 11.06 -11.54 -8.48
N GLN A 36 12.09 -11.74 -7.68
CA GLN A 36 12.62 -13.04 -7.32
C GLN A 36 12.46 -13.29 -5.82
N PRO A 37 12.54 -14.54 -5.34
CA PRO A 37 12.45 -14.85 -3.92
C PRO A 37 13.46 -14.04 -3.06
N GLU A 38 14.62 -13.71 -3.61
CA GLU A 38 15.67 -12.94 -2.95
C GLU A 38 15.24 -11.50 -2.64
N ASP A 39 14.30 -10.92 -3.39
CA ASP A 39 13.79 -9.57 -3.15
C ASP A 39 13.07 -9.45 -1.79
N MET A 40 12.59 -10.56 -1.24
CA MET A 40 11.95 -10.62 0.08
C MET A 40 12.97 -10.67 1.23
N GLN A 41 14.23 -11.04 0.96
CA GLN A 41 15.24 -11.24 2.00
C GLN A 41 15.50 -10.01 2.86
N PRO A 42 15.58 -8.77 2.32
CA PRO A 42 15.75 -7.58 3.16
C PRO A 42 14.62 -7.37 4.16
N ALA A 43 13.37 -7.66 3.79
CA ALA A 43 12.23 -7.55 4.70
C ALA A 43 12.28 -8.65 5.79
N ARG A 44 12.65 -9.88 5.43
CA ARG A 44 12.85 -10.98 6.39
C ARG A 44 13.98 -10.67 7.37
N ALA A 45 15.11 -10.18 6.88
CA ALA A 45 16.26 -9.79 7.70
C ALA A 45 15.92 -8.66 8.68
N ALA A 46 14.98 -7.78 8.32
CA ALA A 46 14.46 -6.73 9.20
C ALA A 46 13.40 -7.24 10.21
N GLY A 47 13.12 -8.54 10.24
CA GLY A 47 12.24 -9.19 11.20
C GLY A 47 10.75 -9.21 10.80
N TRP A 48 10.43 -9.12 9.52
CA TRP A 48 9.09 -9.42 9.02
C TRP A 48 8.91 -10.92 8.77
N THR A 49 7.75 -11.45 9.15
CA THR A 49 7.36 -12.82 8.83
C THR A 49 6.89 -12.90 7.38
N ASP A 50 6.94 -14.10 6.81
CA ASP A 50 6.41 -14.37 5.46
C ASP A 50 4.94 -14.00 5.36
N GLU A 51 4.17 -14.30 6.39
CA GLU A 51 2.76 -13.93 6.49
C GLU A 51 2.56 -12.41 6.37
N ALA A 52 3.33 -11.60 7.10
CA ALA A 52 3.24 -10.14 7.01
C ALA A 52 3.66 -9.62 5.64
N ILE A 53 4.68 -10.23 5.03
CA ILE A 53 5.12 -9.91 3.66
C ILE A 53 4.00 -10.24 2.66
N TYR A 54 3.35 -11.39 2.78
CA TYR A 54 2.24 -11.79 1.91
C TYR A 54 1.02 -10.89 2.09
N PHE A 55 0.73 -10.42 3.30
CA PHE A 55 -0.30 -9.40 3.49
C PHE A 55 0.04 -8.09 2.78
N ALA A 56 1.28 -7.61 2.90
CA ALA A 56 1.71 -6.40 2.20
C ALA A 56 1.62 -6.56 0.67
N ILE A 57 2.05 -7.71 0.13
CA ILE A 57 1.91 -8.05 -1.29
C ILE A 57 0.44 -8.06 -1.70
N THR A 58 -0.44 -8.69 -0.91
CA THR A 58 -1.87 -8.79 -1.21
C THR A 58 -2.52 -7.42 -1.27
N VAL A 59 -2.27 -6.56 -0.27
CA VAL A 59 -2.78 -5.19 -0.26
C VAL A 59 -2.27 -4.42 -1.48
N CYS A 60 -0.96 -4.47 -1.76
CA CYS A 60 -0.37 -3.81 -2.92
C CYS A 60 -0.97 -4.30 -4.25
N ALA A 61 -1.18 -5.61 -4.40
CA ALA A 61 -1.78 -6.20 -5.59
C ALA A 61 -3.24 -5.78 -5.78
N LEU A 62 -4.03 -5.71 -4.71
CA LEU A 62 -5.42 -5.24 -4.76
C LEU A 62 -5.53 -3.79 -5.23
N PHE A 63 -4.73 -2.87 -4.67
CA PHE A 63 -4.70 -1.48 -5.15
C PHE A 63 -4.27 -1.39 -6.62
N ASN A 64 -3.27 -2.18 -7.00
CA ASN A 64 -2.84 -2.28 -8.39
C ASN A 64 -3.95 -2.76 -9.33
N PHE A 65 -4.73 -3.74 -8.92
CA PHE A 65 -5.90 -4.21 -9.65
C PHE A 65 -6.97 -3.11 -9.76
N TYR A 66 -7.34 -2.49 -8.64
CA TYR A 66 -8.36 -1.43 -8.63
C TYR A 66 -7.97 -0.24 -9.50
N ASN A 67 -6.73 0.24 -9.41
CA ASN A 67 -6.25 1.34 -10.26
C ASN A 67 -6.41 1.00 -11.74
N ARG A 68 -5.95 -0.18 -12.17
CA ARG A 68 -6.09 -0.64 -13.56
C ARG A 68 -7.55 -0.80 -13.99
N TRP A 69 -8.41 -1.31 -13.10
CA TRP A 69 -9.83 -1.48 -13.39
C TRP A 69 -10.56 -0.14 -13.52
N ILE A 70 -10.29 0.80 -12.61
CA ILE A 70 -10.80 2.18 -12.65
C ILE A 70 -10.36 2.87 -13.95
N ASP A 71 -9.05 2.84 -14.23
CA ASP A 71 -8.47 3.46 -15.43
C ASP A 71 -9.07 2.88 -16.73
N ALA A 72 -9.26 1.56 -16.79
CA ALA A 72 -9.79 0.89 -17.97
C ALA A 72 -11.31 1.03 -18.14
N SER A 73 -12.06 1.08 -17.05
CA SER A 73 -13.54 1.14 -17.09
C SER A 73 -14.08 2.56 -17.29
N GLY A 74 -13.27 3.60 -17.05
CA GLY A 74 -13.71 4.99 -17.07
C GLY A 74 -14.63 5.35 -15.89
N VAL A 75 -14.78 4.46 -14.90
CA VAL A 75 -15.47 4.75 -13.65
C VAL A 75 -14.59 5.73 -12.88
N HIS A 76 -14.97 7.00 -12.84
CA HIS A 76 -14.23 7.99 -12.08
C HIS A 76 -14.27 7.68 -10.59
N ALA A 77 -13.14 7.91 -9.91
CA ALA A 77 -13.12 7.94 -8.45
C ALA A 77 -14.20 8.89 -7.93
N MET A 78 -14.80 8.54 -6.79
CA MET A 78 -15.70 9.44 -6.07
C MET A 78 -15.06 10.82 -5.99
N SER A 79 -15.81 11.88 -6.33
CA SER A 79 -15.32 13.26 -6.24
C SER A 79 -14.71 13.51 -4.85
N ASP A 80 -13.75 14.43 -4.73
CA ASP A 80 -13.11 14.74 -3.44
C ASP A 80 -14.12 14.99 -2.31
N GLU A 81 -15.29 15.54 -2.66
CA GLU A 81 -16.41 15.74 -1.75
C GLU A 81 -17.06 14.44 -1.30
N ALA A 82 -17.33 13.54 -2.23
CA ALA A 82 -17.85 12.21 -1.92
C ALA A 82 -16.82 11.35 -1.14
N HIS A 83 -15.51 11.57 -1.37
CA HIS A 83 -14.44 10.94 -0.60
C HIS A 83 -14.40 11.46 0.85
N ARG A 84 -14.56 12.78 1.06
CA ARG A 84 -14.66 13.40 2.40
C ARG A 84 -15.88 12.90 3.17
N GLU A 85 -17.05 12.84 2.51
CA GLU A 85 -18.28 12.35 3.13
C GLU A 85 -18.22 10.84 3.44
N GLY A 86 -17.60 10.05 2.56
CA GLY A 86 -17.29 8.64 2.82
C GLY A 86 -16.37 8.46 4.03
N GLY A 87 -15.31 9.26 4.14
CA GLY A 87 -14.41 9.26 5.28
C GLY A 87 -15.10 9.62 6.60
N LYS A 88 -15.97 10.64 6.60
CA LYS A 88 -16.79 10.99 7.77
C LYS A 88 -17.71 9.84 8.20
N ARG A 89 -18.35 9.14 7.25
CA ARG A 89 -19.17 7.96 7.55
C ARG A 89 -18.36 6.82 8.16
N ILE A 90 -17.22 6.46 7.56
CA ILE A 90 -16.39 5.38 8.10
C ILE A 90 -15.87 5.72 9.49
N ALA A 91 -15.49 6.98 9.74
CA ALA A 91 -15.05 7.44 11.06
C ALA A 91 -16.15 7.39 12.13
N THR A 92 -17.43 7.53 11.73
CA THR A 92 -18.57 7.57 12.66
C THR A 92 -19.32 6.24 12.79
N GLN A 93 -19.34 5.41 11.75
CA GLN A 93 -20.15 4.19 11.65
C GLN A 93 -19.30 2.92 11.46
N GLY A 94 -17.99 3.06 11.28
CA GLY A 94 -17.11 1.94 10.93
C GLY A 94 -17.40 1.39 9.53
N TYR A 95 -16.82 0.23 9.21
CA TYR A 95 -17.01 -0.43 7.91
C TYR A 95 -18.33 -1.23 7.80
N GLY A 96 -19.08 -1.37 8.88
CA GLY A 96 -20.26 -2.24 8.98
C GLY A 96 -21.61 -1.53 8.81
N GLY A 97 -21.65 -0.32 8.27
CA GLY A 97 -22.87 0.47 8.12
C GLY A 97 -23.79 -0.06 7.01
N SER A 98 -24.59 -1.08 7.31
CA SER A 98 -25.86 -1.39 6.63
C SER A 98 -27.03 -0.77 7.37
#